data_AF-Q0BS92-F1
#
_entry.id   AF-Q0BS92-F1
#
_cell.length_a   1.000
_cell.length_b   1.000
_cell.length_c   1.000
_cell.angle_alpha   90.00
_cell.angle_beta   90.00
_cell.angle_gamma   90.00
#
_symmetry.space_group_name_H-M   'P 1'
#
loop_
_entity.id
_entity.type
_entity.pdbx_description
1 polymer ?
#
loop_
_entity_poly.entity_id
_entity_poly.type
_entity_poly.pdbx_seq_one_letter_code
_entity_poly.pdbx_strand_id
1 'polypeptide(L)'
;MSQVTTPGTSGGPPTARLVLFVGHDSTVQALGSLMNASWTSPDGVSNDSPPVSGFVFELYSDSSGNFFVRPRFIAATLDQMRQNRRLTANGSNNPGNSTLIIPGCTTQSVDRCSASTFISILNTAIASTGITPSAVPYN
;
A
#
# COMPACT_ATOMS: atom_id res chain seq x y z
N MET A 1 8.47 25.76 -4.10
CA MET A 1 9.31 24.59 -3.75
C MET A 1 8.73 24.00 -2.48
N SER A 2 7.83 23.03 -2.60
CA SER A 2 7.18 22.41 -1.43
C SER A 2 8.11 21.35 -0.85
N GLN A 3 8.46 21.51 0.42
CA GLN A 3 9.35 20.60 1.13
C GLN A 3 8.70 19.22 1.23
N VAL A 4 9.40 18.20 0.74
CA VAL A 4 9.19 16.82 1.17
C VAL A 4 9.68 16.78 2.62
N THR A 5 8.75 16.97 3.57
CA THR A 5 9.07 16.87 4.99
C THR A 5 9.53 15.45 5.29
N THR A 6 10.69 15.37 5.95
CA THR A 6 11.31 14.15 6.46
C THR A 6 10.33 13.27 7.26
N PRO A 7 10.46 11.93 7.21
CA PRO A 7 9.70 11.05 8.09
C PRO A 7 9.98 11.39 9.57
N GLY A 8 8.93 11.73 10.32
CA GLY A 8 9.01 12.01 11.76
C GLY A 8 8.48 13.36 12.23
N THR A 9 7.78 14.14 11.40
CA THR A 9 7.00 15.29 11.88
C THR A 9 5.87 14.82 12.80
N SER A 10 5.69 15.53 13.91
CA SER A 10 4.66 15.29 14.93
C SER A 10 3.28 15.06 14.30
N GLY A 11 2.78 13.83 14.38
CA GLY A 11 1.48 13.42 13.83
C GLY A 11 1.52 12.28 12.80
N GLY A 12 2.70 11.81 12.38
CA GLY A 12 2.87 10.64 11.51
C GLY A 12 3.22 9.34 12.26
N PRO A 13 3.21 8.17 11.57
CA PRO A 13 3.70 6.90 12.12
C PRO A 13 5.20 7.01 12.50
N PRO A 14 5.73 6.10 13.33
CA PRO A 14 7.07 6.22 13.88
C PRO A 14 8.09 6.04 12.76
N THR A 15 9.30 6.55 12.97
CA THR A 15 10.42 6.29 12.06
C THR A 15 10.82 4.81 12.14
N ALA A 16 10.17 3.98 11.33
CA ALA A 16 10.35 2.52 11.30
C ALA A 16 10.57 2.04 9.86
N ARG A 17 11.29 0.91 9.72
CA ARG A 17 11.49 0.24 8.43
C ARG A 17 10.22 -0.46 7.92
N LEU A 18 9.30 -0.78 8.83
CA LEU A 18 8.00 -1.37 8.55
C LEU A 18 6.98 -0.75 9.49
N VAL A 19 5.87 -0.29 8.93
CA VAL A 19 4.68 0.14 9.67
C VAL A 19 3.53 -0.75 9.21
N LEU A 20 2.89 -1.45 10.13
CA LEU A 20 1.76 -2.34 9.86
C LEU A 20 0.49 -1.74 10.47
N PHE A 21 -0.47 -1.44 9.60
CA PHE A 21 -1.83 -1.08 10.01
C PHE A 21 -2.71 -2.30 9.86
N VAL A 22 -3.37 -2.70 10.95
CA VAL A 22 -4.32 -3.82 10.96
C VAL A 22 -5.73 -3.24 11.07
N GLY A 23 -6.57 -3.55 10.10
CA GLY A 23 -7.94 -3.07 10.03
C GLY A 23 -8.87 -4.16 9.51
N HIS A 24 -9.94 -3.73 8.87
CA HIS A 24 -10.96 -4.62 8.29
C HIS A 24 -10.89 -4.62 6.76
N ASP A 25 -11.62 -5.54 6.14
CA ASP A 25 -11.90 -5.51 4.70
C ASP A 25 -12.40 -4.12 4.24
N SER A 26 -13.28 -3.50 5.01
CA SER A 26 -13.80 -2.15 4.80
C SER A 26 -12.70 -1.09 4.79
N THR A 27 -11.60 -1.28 5.52
CA THR A 27 -10.43 -0.41 5.46
C THR A 27 -9.75 -0.51 4.09
N VAL A 28 -9.54 -1.73 3.60
CA VAL A 28 -8.95 -1.97 2.26
C VAL A 28 -9.84 -1.38 1.18
N GLN A 29 -11.15 -1.61 1.26
CA GLN A 29 -12.10 -1.08 0.28
C GLN A 29 -12.20 0.45 0.31
N ALA A 30 -12.17 1.07 1.49
CA ALA A 30 -12.18 2.52 1.62
C ALA A 30 -10.91 3.15 1.04
N LEU A 31 -9.74 2.57 1.32
CA LEU A 31 -8.46 3.03 0.75
C LEU A 31 -8.41 2.84 -0.77
N GLY A 32 -8.91 1.70 -1.26
CA GLY A 32 -9.01 1.43 -2.70
C GLY A 32 -9.87 2.47 -3.39
N SER A 33 -11.05 2.74 -2.83
CA SER A 33 -11.98 3.77 -3.34
C SER A 33 -11.37 5.17 -3.31
N LEU A 34 -10.70 5.54 -2.21
CA LEU A 34 -10.01 6.83 -2.06
C LEU A 34 -8.99 7.05 -3.17
N MET A 35 -8.15 6.05 -3.46
CA MET A 35 -7.11 6.14 -4.49
C MET A 35 -7.65 5.93 -5.91
N ASN A 36 -8.95 5.66 -6.07
CA ASN A 36 -9.54 5.14 -7.30
C ASN A 36 -8.74 3.94 -7.86
N ALA A 37 -8.27 3.08 -6.96
CA ALA A 37 -7.37 2.00 -7.30
C ALA A 37 -8.13 0.75 -7.76
N SER A 38 -7.47 -0.08 -8.56
CA SER A 38 -7.96 -1.40 -8.93
C SER A 38 -6.92 -2.48 -8.66
N TRP A 39 -7.39 -3.66 -8.26
CA TRP A 39 -6.54 -4.82 -8.00
C TRP A 39 -7.30 -6.11 -8.29
N THR A 40 -6.56 -7.20 -8.38
CA THR A 40 -7.13 -8.55 -8.57
C THR A 40 -6.53 -9.46 -7.51
N SER A 41 -7.39 -10.24 -6.85
CA SER A 41 -6.94 -11.24 -5.89
C SER A 41 -6.14 -12.34 -6.58
N PRO A 42 -5.32 -13.10 -5.84
CA PRO A 42 -4.61 -14.25 -6.39
C PRO A 42 -5.52 -15.31 -7.04
N ASP A 43 -6.78 -15.37 -6.60
CA ASP A 43 -7.80 -16.28 -7.14
C ASP A 43 -8.62 -15.65 -8.29
N GLY A 44 -8.24 -14.46 -8.77
CA GLY A 44 -8.81 -13.85 -9.97
C GLY A 44 -10.03 -12.95 -9.75
N VAL A 45 -10.37 -12.61 -8.50
CA VAL A 45 -11.52 -11.76 -8.18
C VAL A 45 -11.09 -10.29 -8.13
N SER A 46 -11.74 -9.45 -8.93
CA SER A 46 -11.45 -8.01 -8.96
C SER A 46 -11.92 -7.31 -7.69
N ASN A 47 -11.07 -6.43 -7.16
CA ASN A 47 -11.33 -5.59 -5.98
C ASN A 47 -11.81 -6.37 -4.74
N ASP A 48 -11.35 -7.60 -4.59
CA ASP A 48 -11.67 -8.45 -3.45
C ASP A 48 -10.71 -8.19 -2.28
N SER A 49 -11.21 -8.34 -1.05
CA SER A 49 -10.47 -8.11 0.19
C SER A 49 -10.63 -9.32 1.12
N PRO A 50 -10.08 -10.50 0.76
CA PRO A 50 -10.20 -11.71 1.56
C PRO A 50 -9.46 -11.57 2.90
N PRO A 51 -9.69 -12.48 3.86
CA PRO A 51 -8.99 -12.45 5.14
C PRO A 51 -7.47 -12.43 4.96
N VAL A 52 -6.79 -11.66 5.82
CA VAL A 52 -5.31 -11.54 5.80
C VAL A 52 -4.78 -11.08 4.42
N SER A 53 -5.51 -10.15 3.79
CA SER A 53 -5.05 -9.40 2.63
C SER A 53 -4.75 -7.94 2.98
N GLY A 54 -4.05 -7.24 2.10
CA GLY A 54 -3.82 -5.81 2.30
C GLY A 54 -3.03 -5.14 1.19
N PHE A 55 -3.01 -3.81 1.25
CA PHE A 55 -2.14 -2.99 0.42
C PHE A 55 -0.76 -2.86 1.06
N VAL A 56 0.27 -2.94 0.23
CA VAL A 56 1.66 -2.75 0.60
C VAL A 56 2.20 -1.57 -0.21
N PHE A 57 2.76 -0.59 0.49
CA PHE A 57 3.42 0.56 -0.12
C PHE A 57 4.90 0.52 0.24
N GLU A 58 5.75 0.16 -0.72
CA GLU A 58 7.19 0.10 -0.53
C GLU A 58 7.84 1.39 -1.03
N LEU A 59 8.64 2.05 -0.20
CA LEU A 59 9.40 3.24 -0.56
C LEU A 59 10.80 2.83 -1.04
N TYR A 60 11.14 3.19 -2.27
CA TYR A 60 12.45 3.01 -2.88
C TYR A 60 13.12 4.36 -3.13
N SER A 61 14.45 4.36 -3.16
CA SER A 61 15.25 5.48 -3.67
C SER A 61 16.16 4.98 -4.80
N ASP A 62 16.39 5.81 -5.81
CA ASP A 62 17.46 5.58 -6.78
C ASP A 62 18.80 6.21 -6.34
N SER A 63 19.86 5.99 -7.13
CA SER A 63 21.19 6.57 -6.89
C SER A 63 21.24 8.10 -7.01
N SER A 64 20.24 8.69 -7.67
CA SER A 64 20.09 10.14 -7.85
C SER A 64 19.30 10.79 -6.71
N GLY A 65 18.82 10.01 -5.74
CA GLY A 65 18.04 10.46 -4.59
C GLY A 65 16.55 10.65 -4.88
N ASN A 66 16.04 10.20 -6.04
CA ASN A 66 14.61 10.23 -6.33
C ASN A 66 13.91 9.12 -5.56
N PHE A 67 12.74 9.44 -5.01
CA PHE A 67 11.91 8.48 -4.28
C PHE A 67 10.77 7.93 -5.14
N PHE A 68 10.49 6.66 -4.97
CA PHE A 68 9.43 5.95 -5.67
C PHE A 68 8.61 5.10 -4.69
N VAL A 69 7.31 5.02 -4.91
CA VAL A 69 6.40 4.11 -4.20
C VAL A 69 6.03 2.97 -5.13
N ARG A 70 6.11 1.73 -4.63
CA ARG A 70 5.60 0.54 -5.29
C ARG A 70 4.34 0.05 -4.57
N PRO A 71 3.14 0.35 -5.10
CA PRO A 71 1.88 -0.09 -4.54
C PRO A 71 1.56 -1.53 -4.98
N ARG A 72 1.28 -2.41 -4.03
CA ARG A 72 0.94 -3.83 -4.26
C ARG A 72 -0.28 -4.23 -3.45
N PHE A 73 -0.98 -5.24 -3.93
CA PHE A 73 -1.95 -5.99 -3.14
C PHE A 73 -1.38 -7.38 -2.85
N ILE A 74 -1.50 -7.83 -1.60
CA ILE A 74 -1.07 -9.16 -1.19
C ILE A 74 -2.23 -9.92 -0.55
N ALA A 75 -2.32 -11.22 -0.81
CA ALA A 75 -3.25 -12.12 -0.15
C ALA A 75 -2.75 -13.57 -0.26
N ALA A 76 -3.20 -14.44 0.64
CA ALA A 76 -3.12 -15.88 0.40
C ALA A 76 -4.19 -16.30 -0.62
N THR A 77 -3.93 -17.36 -1.41
CA THR A 77 -4.98 -17.98 -2.23
C THR A 77 -5.98 -18.74 -1.36
N LEU A 78 -7.19 -18.99 -1.87
CA LEU A 78 -8.18 -19.83 -1.18
C LEU A 78 -7.63 -21.24 -0.86
N ASP A 79 -6.83 -21.81 -1.76
CA ASP A 79 -6.15 -23.09 -1.54
C ASP A 79 -5.11 -23.03 -0.42
N GLN A 80 -4.31 -21.96 -0.35
CA GLN A 80 -3.35 -21.74 0.74
C GLN A 80 -4.06 -21.66 2.09
N MET A 81 -5.19 -20.94 2.16
CA MET A 81 -6.00 -20.83 3.37
C MET A 81 -6.63 -22.18 3.74
N ARG A 82 -7.30 -22.84 2.78
CA ARG A 82 -8.02 -24.10 2.98
C ARG A 82 -7.10 -25.21 3.51
N GLN A 83 -5.88 -25.26 3.01
CA GLN A 83 -4.90 -26.28 3.38
C GLN A 83 -3.97 -25.84 4.51
N ASN A 84 -4.18 -24.64 5.08
CA ASN A 84 -3.33 -24.05 6.11
C ASN A 84 -1.84 -24.11 5.73
N ARG A 85 -1.52 -23.76 4.49
CA ARG A 85 -0.15 -23.90 3.97
C ARG A 85 0.77 -22.87 4.63
N ARG A 86 1.95 -23.31 5.08
CA ARG A 86 2.98 -22.42 5.60
C ARG A 86 3.58 -21.57 4.48
N LEU A 87 3.26 -20.27 4.47
CA LEU A 87 3.77 -19.32 3.48
C LEU A 87 5.29 -19.14 3.60
N THR A 88 5.96 -18.96 2.46
CA THR A 88 7.41 -18.71 2.37
C THR A 88 7.69 -17.42 1.62
N ALA A 89 8.73 -16.68 2.01
CA ALA A 89 9.10 -15.45 1.32
C ALA A 89 9.53 -15.69 -0.15
N ASN A 90 10.03 -16.89 -0.45
CA ASN A 90 10.49 -17.31 -1.77
C ASN A 90 9.94 -18.70 -2.12
N GLY A 91 9.86 -19.02 -3.40
CA GLY A 91 9.45 -20.33 -3.91
C GLY A 91 7.96 -20.45 -4.24
N SER A 92 7.50 -21.70 -4.41
CA SER A 92 6.16 -22.03 -4.93
C SER A 92 5.00 -21.76 -3.95
N ASN A 93 5.29 -21.51 -2.66
CA ASN A 93 4.27 -21.21 -1.64
C ASN A 93 4.38 -19.78 -1.07
N ASN A 94 4.83 -18.83 -1.89
CA ASN A 94 4.71 -17.40 -1.60
C ASN A 94 3.22 -16.98 -1.61
N PRO A 95 2.76 -16.06 -0.75
CA PRO A 95 1.48 -15.40 -0.94
C PRO A 95 1.37 -14.82 -2.36
N GLY A 96 0.15 -14.84 -2.89
CA GLY A 96 -0.14 -14.16 -4.13
C GLY A 96 0.05 -12.66 -3.98
N ASN A 97 0.58 -12.04 -5.02
CA ASN A 97 0.77 -10.60 -5.09
C ASN A 97 0.36 -10.09 -6.46
N SER A 98 -0.26 -8.92 -6.49
CA SER A 98 -0.63 -8.21 -7.70
C SER A 98 -0.29 -6.73 -7.58
N THR A 99 -0.14 -6.05 -8.71
CA THR A 99 0.03 -4.60 -8.73
C THR A 99 -1.27 -3.95 -8.29
N LEU A 100 -1.19 -3.01 -7.35
CA LEU A 100 -2.29 -2.11 -7.04
C LEU A 100 -2.24 -0.96 -8.05
N ILE A 101 -3.17 -0.94 -8.99
CA ILE A 101 -3.18 0.03 -10.08
C ILE A 101 -3.82 1.31 -9.58
N ILE A 102 -3.07 2.41 -9.58
CA ILE A 102 -3.54 3.73 -9.16
C ILE A 102 -3.50 4.66 -10.39
N PRO A 103 -4.65 5.19 -10.86
CA PRO A 103 -4.69 6.12 -11.97
C PRO A 103 -3.78 7.35 -11.74
N GLY A 104 -3.03 7.75 -12.77
CA GLY A 104 -2.07 8.85 -12.68
C GLY A 104 -0.68 8.45 -12.15
N CYS A 105 -0.52 7.25 -11.58
CA CYS A 105 0.81 6.67 -11.38
C CYS A 105 1.30 6.04 -12.69
N THR A 106 2.01 6.82 -13.51
CA THR A 106 2.74 6.28 -14.66
C THR A 106 3.95 5.48 -14.16
N THR A 107 4.01 4.20 -14.52
CA THR A 107 5.12 3.32 -14.16
C THR A 107 6.39 3.78 -14.89
N GLN A 108 7.23 4.58 -14.24
CA GLN A 108 8.51 5.05 -14.79
C GLN A 108 9.53 3.89 -14.92
N SER A 109 9.33 2.85 -14.12
CA SER A 109 9.87 1.50 -14.27
C SER A 109 8.72 0.55 -13.95
N VAL A 110 8.68 -0.62 -14.59
CA VAL A 110 7.62 -1.63 -14.41
C VAL A 110 7.34 -1.77 -12.91
N ASP A 111 6.16 -1.32 -12.44
CA ASP A 111 5.68 -1.32 -11.04
C ASP A 111 5.96 -0.13 -10.08
N ARG A 112 6.66 0.95 -10.48
CA ARG A 112 6.97 2.08 -9.57
C ARG A 112 6.36 3.42 -9.96
N CYS A 113 5.77 4.11 -8.98
CA CYS A 113 5.25 5.48 -9.09
C CYS A 113 6.21 6.47 -8.43
N SER A 114 6.44 7.65 -9.01
CA SER A 114 7.17 8.72 -8.31
C SER A 114 6.48 9.05 -6.99
N ALA A 115 7.24 9.16 -5.90
CA ALA A 115 6.67 9.49 -4.59
C ALA A 115 5.95 10.84 -4.60
N SER A 116 6.45 11.83 -5.35
CA SER A 116 5.80 13.13 -5.48
C SER A 116 4.45 13.05 -6.21
N THR A 117 4.36 12.22 -7.25
CA THR A 117 3.11 11.97 -7.98
C THR A 117 2.11 11.25 -7.09
N PHE A 118 2.54 10.20 -6.39
CA PHE A 118 1.70 9.45 -5.46
C PHE A 118 1.11 10.36 -4.36
N ILE A 119 1.94 11.20 -3.73
CA ILE A 119 1.49 12.18 -2.73
C ILE A 119 0.51 13.19 -3.33
N SER A 120 0.75 13.67 -4.55
CA SER A 120 -0.16 14.60 -5.23
C SER A 120 -1.54 14.00 -5.49
N ILE A 121 -1.61 12.72 -5.87
CA ILE A 121 -2.85 11.98 -6.05
C ILE A 121 -3.60 11.90 -4.71
N LEU A 122 -2.91 11.47 -3.65
CA LEU A 122 -3.51 11.35 -2.32
C LEU A 122 -4.01 12.69 -1.77
N ASN A 123 -3.24 13.77 -1.92
CA ASN A 123 -3.65 15.11 -1.46
C ASN A 123 -4.89 15.64 -2.20
N THR A 124 -5.13 15.16 -3.43
CA THR A 124 -6.34 15.51 -4.20
C THR A 124 -7.53 14.66 -3.77
N ALA A 125 -7.29 13.39 -3.44
CA ALA A 125 -8.33 12.44 -3.07
C ALA A 125 -8.81 12.60 -1.61
N ILE A 126 -7.92 12.95 -0.70
CA ILE A 126 -8.23 13.07 0.72
C ILE A 126 -9.00 14.37 0.97
N ALA A 127 -10.26 14.24 1.38
CA ALA A 127 -11.05 15.37 1.84
C ALA A 127 -10.42 15.97 3.11
N SER A 128 -10.15 17.28 3.09
CA SER A 128 -9.54 17.99 4.23
C SER A 128 -10.37 17.91 5.52
N THR A 129 -11.68 17.70 5.40
CA THR A 129 -12.62 17.53 6.52
C THR A 129 -12.58 16.13 7.16
N GLY A 130 -11.91 15.16 6.53
CA GLY A 130 -11.77 13.78 7.03
C GLY A 130 -10.43 13.48 7.70
N ILE A 131 -9.52 14.46 7.78
CA ILE A 131 -8.20 14.27 8.39
C ILE A 131 -8.23 14.73 9.84
N THR A 132 -8.17 13.78 10.77
CA THR A 132 -7.85 14.06 12.17
C THR A 132 -6.40 13.63 12.43
N PRO A 133 -5.48 14.57 12.69
CA PRO A 133 -4.13 14.21 13.11
C PRO A 133 -4.20 13.36 14.37
N SER A 134 -3.84 12.09 14.26
CA SER A 134 -3.78 11.18 15.40
C SER A 134 -2.32 10.91 15.71
N ALA A 135 -1.89 11.33 16.90
CA ALA A 135 -0.65 10.79 17.45
C ALA A 135 -0.94 9.34 17.80
N VAL A 136 -0.29 8.39 17.15
CA VAL A 136 -0.32 6.99 17.58
C VAL A 136 0.70 6.87 18.72
N PRO A 137 0.29 6.75 19.99
CA PRO A 137 1.23 6.52 21.07
C PRO A 137 1.83 5.12 20.86
N TYR A 138 3.14 5.07 20.66
CA TYR A 138 3.92 3.83 20.66
C TYR A 138 4.52 3.67 22.06
N ASN A 139 4.24 2.55 22.72
CA ASN A 139 4.80 2.12 24.00
C ASN A 139 6.04 1.25 23.82
#